data_AF-A0AAW6ZZF6-F1
#
_entry.id   AF-A0AAW6ZZF6-F1
#
_cell.length_a   1.000
_cell.length_b   1.000
_cell.length_c   1.000
_cell.angle_alpha   90.00
_cell.angle_beta   90.00
_cell.angle_gamma   90.00
#
_symmetry.space_group_name_H-M   'P 1'
#
loop_
_entity.id
_entity.type
_entity.pdbx_description
1 polymer ?
#
loop_
_entity_poly.entity_id
_entity_poly.type
_entity_poly.pdbx_seq_one_letter_code
_entity_poly.pdbx_strand_id
1 'polypeptide(L)'
;MGSVCLEKLVPQITPPKVPASEEALGVPPAVLENLVLKHLSAYPKCDLVELTSRLCVVSHIVENALAQLRRRSWVEVYQPVSDQTHHSYSNVRYGLTELGMAEAELAFRKDAYIGPVPVSLEEYWTVVEAQDIRKYPIERKDVERALQDVYGAERLIPILGPAINSGRALLLYGHAGTGKSYVAARVLNAMNTSVFIPYAVYADGNIIKVYSEHHHRRLDDNHARLSVKLERHYDKRWVLCERPNIQVGGELTMEMLEVNHSEHNRIWIAPLQMMANNGILVIDDLGRQPMPVDAILNRWIVPMEYFFDHLALPNGQQITVPFMLTLAFSSNLPPSSIADPAFLRRLGYKVEFRPLEHSDYVALLNETAKLKQLSLEDGIIDTLMGLHSESGKAFYPCLPKDLLGISRDILLFEGGGSEVHADILRRAWELYFTVDE
;
A
#
# COMPACT_ATOMS: atom_id res chain seq x y z
N MET A 1 3.17 -1.46 -13.16
CA MET A 1 4.21 -0.89 -12.27
C MET A 1 5.09 -2.04 -11.82
N GLY A 2 6.32 -2.10 -12.33
CA GLY A 2 7.22 -3.23 -12.14
C GLY A 2 7.83 -3.22 -10.75
N SER A 3 7.53 -4.25 -9.95
CA SER A 3 8.27 -4.59 -8.76
C SER A 3 9.63 -5.14 -9.19
N VAL A 4 10.66 -4.31 -9.15
CA VAL A 4 12.05 -4.73 -9.35
C VAL A 4 12.68 -4.93 -7.97
N CYS A 5 12.19 -5.91 -7.20
CA CYS A 5 12.96 -6.49 -6.11
C CYS A 5 13.57 -7.79 -6.63
N LEU A 6 14.87 -7.76 -6.91
CA LEU A 6 15.65 -8.88 -7.45
C LEU A 6 15.94 -9.96 -6.38
N GLU A 7 15.58 -9.73 -5.12
CA GLU A 7 15.81 -10.65 -4.00
C GLU A 7 14.50 -11.04 -3.32
N LYS A 8 14.48 -12.25 -2.75
CA LYS A 8 13.37 -12.75 -1.95
C LYS A 8 13.29 -11.94 -0.65
N LEU A 9 12.28 -11.08 -0.53
CA LEU A 9 12.05 -10.24 0.65
C LEU A 9 12.03 -11.05 1.94
N VAL A 10 12.74 -10.55 2.96
CA VAL A 10 12.81 -11.15 4.29
C VAL A 10 11.82 -10.43 5.22
N PRO A 11 10.99 -11.15 6.00
CA PRO A 11 10.13 -10.52 6.99
C PRO A 11 10.93 -9.67 7.99
N GLN A 12 10.49 -8.44 8.23
CA GLN A 12 11.16 -7.50 9.14
C GLN A 12 11.22 -8.02 10.59
N ILE A 13 10.21 -8.80 10.98
CA ILE A 13 10.06 -9.37 12.31
C ILE A 13 9.84 -10.88 12.22
N THR A 14 10.00 -11.56 13.36
CA THR A 14 9.51 -12.93 13.50
C THR A 14 7.99 -12.98 13.29
N PRO A 15 7.45 -14.02 12.63
CA PRO A 15 6.03 -14.08 12.33
C PRO A 15 5.14 -14.00 13.59
N PRO A 16 3.97 -13.31 13.51
CA PRO A 16 3.00 -13.26 14.61
C PRO A 16 2.57 -14.67 15.07
N LYS A 17 2.51 -14.85 16.39
CA LYS A 17 2.19 -16.15 17.00
C LYS A 17 0.69 -16.44 16.86
N VAL A 18 0.37 -17.70 16.55
CA VAL A 18 -1.03 -18.16 16.46
C VAL A 18 -1.68 -18.14 17.85
N PRO A 19 -2.81 -17.45 18.03
CA PRO A 19 -3.56 -17.47 19.29
C PRO A 19 -4.03 -18.89 19.63
N ALA A 20 -3.80 -19.31 20.87
CA ALA A 20 -4.13 -20.64 21.36
C ALA A 20 -5.36 -20.68 22.27
N SER A 21 -6.04 -19.55 22.51
CA SER A 21 -7.29 -19.47 23.27
C SER A 21 -8.14 -18.27 22.81
N GLU A 22 -9.40 -18.23 23.22
CA GLU A 22 -10.32 -17.12 22.95
C GLU A 22 -9.83 -15.81 23.59
N GLU A 23 -9.29 -15.87 24.81
CA GLU A 23 -8.74 -14.71 25.51
C GLU A 23 -7.52 -14.15 24.77
N ALA A 24 -6.69 -15.03 24.21
CA ALA A 24 -5.50 -14.65 23.44
C ALA A 24 -5.83 -13.93 22.13
N LEU A 25 -7.08 -13.98 21.63
CA LEU A 25 -7.50 -13.19 20.47
C LEU A 25 -7.55 -11.69 20.77
N GLY A 26 -7.69 -11.30 22.04
CA GLY A 26 -7.78 -9.90 22.45
C GLY A 26 -9.05 -9.19 21.97
N VAL A 27 -10.09 -9.93 21.57
CA VAL A 27 -11.38 -9.39 21.13
C VAL A 27 -12.53 -10.04 21.92
N PRO A 28 -13.67 -9.35 22.12
CA PRO A 28 -14.79 -9.92 22.85
C PRO A 28 -15.36 -11.17 22.17
N PRO A 29 -15.80 -12.20 22.94
CA PRO A 29 -16.35 -13.44 22.37
C PRO A 29 -17.53 -13.21 21.42
N ALA A 30 -18.34 -12.18 21.69
CA ALA A 30 -19.46 -11.78 20.82
C ALA A 30 -19.01 -11.41 19.39
N VAL A 31 -17.78 -10.92 19.20
CA VAL A 31 -17.23 -10.62 17.87
C VAL A 31 -17.05 -11.92 17.08
N LEU A 32 -16.46 -12.94 17.71
CA LEU A 32 -16.28 -14.26 17.11
C LEU A 32 -17.63 -14.94 16.82
N GLU A 33 -18.54 -14.94 17.79
CA GLU A 33 -19.90 -15.48 17.63
C GLU A 33 -20.63 -14.84 16.44
N ASN A 34 -20.61 -13.50 16.36
CA ASN A 34 -21.22 -12.76 15.26
C ASN A 34 -20.58 -13.10 13.90
N LEU A 35 -19.26 -13.25 13.85
CA LEU A 35 -18.57 -13.65 12.62
C LEU A 35 -18.95 -15.07 12.19
N VAL A 36 -19.06 -16.01 13.13
CA VAL A 36 -19.53 -17.39 12.83
C VAL A 36 -20.94 -17.34 12.24
N LEU A 37 -21.86 -16.57 12.85
CA LEU A 37 -23.22 -16.39 12.32
C LEU A 37 -23.20 -15.79 10.91
N LYS A 38 -22.43 -14.73 10.67
CA LYS A 38 -22.30 -14.08 9.35
C LYS A 38 -21.75 -15.04 8.30
N HIS A 39 -20.71 -15.81 8.62
CA HIS A 39 -20.14 -16.80 7.70
C HIS A 39 -21.13 -17.93 7.39
N LEU A 40 -21.86 -18.45 8.38
CA LEU A 40 -22.89 -19.48 8.16
C LEU A 40 -24.11 -18.95 7.39
N SER A 41 -24.45 -17.67 7.54
CA SER A 41 -25.50 -17.01 6.77
C SER A 41 -25.09 -16.80 5.31
N ALA A 42 -23.85 -16.39 5.07
CA ALA A 42 -23.33 -16.16 3.71
C ALA A 42 -22.97 -17.46 2.99
N TYR A 43 -22.49 -18.47 3.73
CA TYR A 43 -22.08 -19.78 3.23
C TYR A 43 -22.78 -20.88 4.06
N PRO A 44 -24.00 -21.27 3.69
CA PRO A 44 -24.74 -22.30 4.41
C PRO A 44 -24.05 -23.66 4.34
N LYS A 45 -24.17 -24.45 5.42
CA LYS A 45 -23.67 -25.84 5.50
C LYS A 45 -22.14 -25.95 5.44
N CYS A 46 -21.43 -24.98 5.99
CA CYS A 46 -19.98 -25.05 6.18
C CYS A 46 -19.59 -26.09 7.23
N ASP A 47 -18.45 -26.74 7.02
CA ASP A 47 -17.83 -27.60 8.02
C ASP A 47 -16.87 -26.80 8.94
N LEU A 48 -16.33 -27.46 9.96
CA LEU A 48 -15.41 -26.85 10.91
C LEU A 48 -14.11 -26.35 10.24
N VAL A 49 -13.60 -27.08 9.24
CA VAL A 49 -12.34 -26.75 8.56
C VAL A 49 -12.51 -25.50 7.71
N GLU A 50 -13.62 -25.38 6.99
CA GLU A 50 -14.01 -24.20 6.23
C GLU A 50 -14.16 -22.98 7.13
N LEU A 51 -14.87 -23.11 8.26
CA LEU A 51 -15.03 -22.01 9.22
C LEU A 51 -13.69 -21.59 9.83
N THR A 52 -12.85 -22.55 10.24
CA THR A 52 -11.48 -22.33 10.75
C THR A 52 -10.65 -21.55 9.73
N SER A 53 -10.71 -21.96 8.45
CA SER A 53 -9.98 -21.30 7.36
C SER A 53 -10.47 -19.86 7.14
N ARG A 54 -11.77 -19.65 7.07
CA ARG A 54 -12.38 -18.32 6.84
C ARG A 54 -12.17 -17.35 8.01
N LEU A 55 -12.22 -17.84 9.24
CA LEU A 55 -12.01 -17.06 10.46
C LEU A 55 -10.53 -16.88 10.80
N CYS A 56 -9.64 -17.69 10.20
CA CYS A 56 -8.20 -17.67 10.44
C CYS A 56 -7.79 -17.86 11.90
N VAL A 57 -8.60 -18.57 12.68
CA VAL A 57 -8.31 -18.97 14.07
C VAL A 57 -8.23 -20.49 14.17
N VAL A 58 -7.66 -21.00 15.25
CA VAL A 58 -7.53 -22.45 15.49
C VAL A 58 -8.88 -23.12 15.73
N SER A 59 -9.04 -24.37 15.30
CA SER A 59 -10.35 -25.04 15.25
C SER A 59 -11.06 -25.14 16.60
N HIS A 60 -10.33 -25.32 17.71
CA HIS A 60 -10.94 -25.41 19.04
C HIS A 60 -11.67 -24.12 19.45
N ILE A 61 -11.19 -22.95 19.01
CA ILE A 61 -11.85 -21.66 19.25
C ILE A 61 -13.19 -21.61 18.50
N VAL A 62 -13.21 -22.10 17.26
CA VAL A 62 -14.43 -22.19 16.45
C VAL A 62 -15.41 -23.21 17.03
N GLU A 63 -14.93 -24.37 17.49
CA GLU A 63 -15.75 -25.40 18.15
C GLU A 63 -16.43 -24.86 19.40
N ASN A 64 -15.72 -24.11 20.24
CA ASN A 64 -16.28 -23.49 21.42
C ASN A 64 -17.38 -22.48 21.06
N ALA A 65 -17.14 -21.60 20.08
CA ALA A 65 -18.14 -20.66 19.60
C ALA A 65 -19.38 -21.37 19.05
N LEU A 66 -19.20 -22.40 18.22
CA LEU A 66 -20.30 -23.24 17.71
C LEU A 66 -21.06 -23.92 18.86
N ALA A 67 -20.38 -24.42 19.89
CA ALA A 67 -21.02 -25.02 21.05
C ALA A 67 -21.89 -24.01 21.82
N GLN A 68 -21.42 -22.76 21.98
CA GLN A 68 -22.20 -21.68 22.61
C GLN A 68 -23.43 -21.30 21.77
N LEU A 69 -23.26 -21.14 20.46
CA LEU A 69 -24.35 -20.82 19.53
C LEU A 69 -25.41 -21.95 19.45
N ARG A 70 -24.97 -23.21 19.55
CA ARG A 70 -25.87 -24.37 19.63
C ARG A 70 -26.67 -24.41 20.93
N ARG A 71 -26.07 -24.06 22.08
CA ARG A 71 -26.79 -23.97 23.36
C ARG A 71 -27.90 -22.90 23.31
N ARG A 72 -27.73 -21.85 22.49
CA ARG A 72 -28.75 -20.82 22.23
C ARG A 72 -29.74 -21.18 21.11
N SER A 73 -29.63 -22.37 20.53
CA SER A 73 -30.46 -22.83 19.39
C SER A 73 -30.36 -21.95 18.13
N TRP A 74 -29.23 -21.25 17.93
CA TRP A 74 -28.99 -20.43 16.74
C TRP A 74 -28.32 -21.23 15.62
N VAL A 75 -27.54 -22.25 15.98
CA VAL A 75 -26.85 -23.15 15.03
C VAL A 75 -27.38 -24.56 15.20
N GLU A 76 -27.59 -25.24 14.08
CA GLU A 76 -27.94 -26.65 14.01
C GLU A 76 -26.86 -27.46 13.28
N VAL A 77 -26.88 -28.77 13.50
CA VAL A 77 -25.88 -29.70 12.97
C VAL A 77 -26.55 -30.62 11.95
N TYR A 78 -25.97 -30.65 10.76
CA TYR A 78 -26.34 -31.53 9.68
C TYR A 78 -25.31 -32.66 9.59
N GLN A 79 -25.77 -33.91 9.75
CA GLN A 79 -25.00 -35.09 9.39
C GLN A 79 -25.53 -35.62 8.06
N PRO A 80 -24.70 -35.74 7.00
CA PRO A 80 -25.09 -36.41 5.78
C PRO A 80 -25.38 -37.88 6.09
N VAL A 81 -26.50 -38.38 5.58
CA VAL A 81 -26.86 -39.80 5.64
C VAL A 81 -25.97 -40.54 4.63
N SER A 82 -24.76 -40.90 5.03
CA SER A 82 -23.88 -41.79 4.26
C SER A 82 -23.44 -42.96 5.14
N ASP A 83 -23.52 -44.15 4.57
CA ASP A 83 -23.27 -45.44 5.22
C ASP A 83 -22.01 -45.49 6.10
N GLN A 84 -22.10 -46.35 7.12
CA GLN A 84 -21.35 -46.36 8.38
C GLN A 84 -19.86 -46.75 8.29
N THR A 85 -19.03 -46.16 7.42
CA THR A 85 -17.65 -46.66 7.28
C THR A 85 -16.49 -45.67 7.31
N HIS A 86 -16.68 -44.36 7.53
CA HIS A 86 -15.53 -43.46 7.75
C HIS A 86 -15.75 -42.41 8.85
N HIS A 87 -15.09 -42.60 10.00
CA HIS A 87 -15.00 -41.66 11.13
C HIS A 87 -14.10 -40.47 10.79
N SER A 88 -14.56 -39.56 9.93
CA SER A 88 -13.87 -38.31 9.64
C SER A 88 -14.72 -37.14 10.13
N TYR A 89 -14.14 -36.26 10.96
CA TYR A 89 -14.74 -34.99 11.38
C TYR A 89 -15.16 -34.08 10.21
N SER A 90 -14.77 -34.41 8.97
CA SER A 90 -15.12 -33.72 7.72
C SER A 90 -16.59 -33.84 7.29
N ASN A 91 -17.39 -34.66 7.98
CA ASN A 91 -18.78 -34.89 7.57
C ASN A 91 -19.80 -34.06 8.36
N VAL A 92 -19.39 -33.39 9.45
CA VAL A 92 -20.31 -32.57 10.26
C VAL A 92 -20.41 -31.18 9.65
N ARG A 93 -21.62 -30.80 9.20
CA ARG A 93 -21.89 -29.47 8.64
C ARG A 93 -22.76 -28.66 9.59
N TYR A 94 -22.52 -27.36 9.64
CA TYR A 94 -23.25 -26.43 10.49
C TYR A 94 -24.13 -25.52 9.63
N GLY A 95 -25.33 -25.21 10.11
CA GLY A 95 -26.20 -24.23 9.49
C GLY A 95 -26.93 -23.42 10.54
N LEU A 96 -27.56 -22.32 10.11
CA LEU A 96 -28.35 -21.47 10.98
C LEU A 96 -29.78 -21.98 11.07
N THR A 97 -30.35 -21.94 12.27
CA THR A 97 -31.81 -22.05 12.48
C THR A 97 -32.49 -20.74 12.07
N GLU A 98 -33.83 -20.69 12.07
CA GLU A 98 -34.57 -19.44 11.82
C GLU A 98 -34.18 -18.33 12.82
N LEU A 99 -34.01 -18.67 14.10
CA LEU A 99 -33.51 -17.74 15.12
C LEU A 99 -32.07 -17.31 14.81
N GLY A 100 -31.21 -18.24 14.39
CA GLY A 100 -29.84 -17.91 14.00
C GLY A 100 -29.76 -17.00 12.78
N MET A 101 -30.65 -17.16 11.80
CA MET A 101 -30.75 -16.26 10.65
C MET A 101 -31.17 -14.84 11.07
N ALA A 102 -32.12 -14.71 12.00
CA ALA A 102 -32.52 -13.41 12.54
C ALA A 102 -31.36 -12.72 13.29
N GLU A 103 -30.61 -13.45 14.10
CA GLU A 103 -29.42 -12.92 14.80
C GLU A 103 -28.28 -12.56 13.83
N ALA A 104 -28.07 -13.35 12.78
CA ALA A 104 -27.09 -13.03 11.74
C ALA A 104 -27.44 -11.73 11.01
N GLU A 105 -28.72 -11.51 10.71
CA GLU A 105 -29.22 -10.26 10.12
C GLU A 105 -29.01 -9.05 11.05
N LEU A 106 -29.24 -9.21 12.36
CA LEU A 106 -28.90 -8.17 13.35
C LEU A 106 -27.40 -7.88 13.39
N ALA A 107 -26.56 -8.94 13.32
CA ALA A 107 -25.11 -8.79 13.28
C ALA A 107 -24.65 -8.04 12.01
N PHE A 108 -25.22 -8.35 10.83
CA PHE A 108 -24.95 -7.62 9.58
C PHE A 108 -25.41 -6.16 9.61
N ARG A 109 -26.48 -5.86 10.36
CA ARG A 109 -26.93 -4.47 10.55
C ARG A 109 -25.94 -3.64 11.37
N LYS A 110 -25.31 -4.25 12.38
CA LYS A 110 -24.31 -3.58 13.21
C LYS A 110 -23.03 -3.29 12.42
N ASP A 111 -22.55 -4.27 11.66
CA ASP A 111 -21.41 -4.14 10.77
C ASP A 111 -21.50 -5.21 9.68
N ALA A 112 -21.19 -4.90 8.43
CA ALA A 112 -21.26 -5.89 7.36
C ALA A 112 -19.92 -6.60 7.10
N TYR A 113 -18.97 -6.48 8.03
CA TYR A 113 -17.68 -7.13 7.88
C TYR A 113 -17.84 -8.66 7.90
N ILE A 114 -17.34 -9.30 6.84
CA ILE A 114 -17.21 -10.74 6.70
C ILE A 114 -15.78 -11.06 6.27
N GLY A 115 -15.08 -11.83 7.10
CA GLY A 115 -13.66 -12.12 6.90
C GLY A 115 -13.05 -12.82 8.12
N PRO A 116 -11.72 -12.85 8.19
CA PRO A 116 -10.97 -13.32 9.35
C PRO A 116 -11.35 -12.61 10.64
N VAL A 117 -11.13 -13.25 11.80
CA VAL A 117 -11.28 -12.59 13.10
C VAL A 117 -10.32 -11.40 13.15
N PRO A 118 -10.78 -10.19 13.54
CA PRO A 118 -9.89 -9.04 13.64
C PRO A 118 -8.85 -9.23 14.75
N VAL A 119 -7.71 -8.56 14.61
CA VAL A 119 -6.70 -8.47 15.68
C VAL A 119 -7.08 -7.33 16.64
N SER A 120 -6.69 -7.42 17.90
CA SER A 120 -6.93 -6.33 18.85
C SER A 120 -6.09 -5.10 18.49
N LEU A 121 -6.53 -3.91 18.92
CA LEU A 121 -5.76 -2.68 18.73
C LEU A 121 -4.37 -2.75 19.39
N GLU A 122 -4.25 -3.43 20.54
CA GLU A 122 -2.98 -3.63 21.24
C GLU A 122 -2.01 -4.55 20.46
N GLU A 123 -2.53 -5.65 19.89
CA GLU A 123 -1.74 -6.55 19.04
C GLU A 123 -1.32 -5.82 17.76
N TYR A 124 -2.23 -5.04 17.16
CA TYR A 124 -1.93 -4.19 16.01
C TYR A 124 -0.77 -3.25 16.30
N TRP A 125 -0.82 -2.53 17.42
CA TRP A 125 0.24 -1.64 17.86
C TRP A 125 1.58 -2.35 17.97
N THR A 126 1.60 -3.46 18.71
CA THR A 126 2.81 -4.23 19.00
C THR A 126 3.51 -4.69 17.72
N VAL A 127 2.75 -5.22 16.75
CA VAL A 127 3.31 -5.70 15.48
C VAL A 127 3.78 -4.54 14.61
N VAL A 128 2.97 -3.48 14.46
CA VAL A 128 3.35 -2.32 13.64
C VAL A 128 4.60 -1.63 14.18
N GLU A 129 4.70 -1.45 15.49
CA GLU A 129 5.88 -0.88 16.13
C GLU A 129 7.11 -1.78 15.97
N ALA A 130 6.96 -3.11 16.04
CA ALA A 130 8.07 -4.04 15.84
C ALA A 130 8.64 -3.99 14.40
N GLN A 131 7.81 -3.65 13.41
CA GLN A 131 8.15 -3.58 11.99
C GLN A 131 8.70 -2.22 11.53
N ASP A 132 8.91 -1.31 12.47
CA ASP A 132 9.44 0.03 12.21
C ASP A 132 10.84 -0.03 11.58
N ILE A 133 10.98 0.72 10.50
CA ILE A 133 12.20 0.85 9.69
C ILE A 133 13.36 1.40 10.52
N ARG A 134 13.06 2.23 11.52
CA ARG A 134 14.07 2.91 12.36
C ARG A 134 14.80 1.94 13.28
N LYS A 135 14.24 0.75 13.52
CA LYS A 135 14.88 -0.31 14.31
C LYS A 135 16.01 -1.01 13.55
N TYR A 136 15.96 -0.98 12.22
CA TYR A 136 16.93 -1.63 11.33
C TYR A 136 17.30 -0.66 10.20
N PRO A 137 18.21 0.29 10.46
CA PRO A 137 18.55 1.32 9.49
C PRO A 137 19.14 0.73 8.22
N ILE A 138 18.75 1.29 7.08
CA ILE A 138 19.32 0.97 5.78
C ILE A 138 20.70 1.60 5.61
N GLU A 139 21.55 0.96 4.82
CA GLU A 139 22.88 1.46 4.49
C GLU A 139 22.91 2.11 3.11
N ARG A 140 24.01 2.80 2.80
CA ARG A 140 24.20 3.46 1.49
C ARG A 140 24.01 2.50 0.31
N LYS A 141 24.55 1.27 0.43
CA LYS A 141 24.45 0.21 -0.58
C LYS A 141 22.99 -0.16 -0.91
N ASP A 142 22.11 -0.06 0.08
CA ASP A 142 20.69 -0.41 -0.06
C ASP A 142 19.96 0.66 -0.87
N VAL A 143 20.29 1.94 -0.65
CA VAL A 143 19.76 3.07 -1.43
C VAL A 143 20.31 3.04 -2.85
N GLU A 144 21.61 2.74 -3.03
CA GLU A 144 22.25 2.57 -4.34
C GLU A 144 21.57 1.46 -5.15
N ARG A 145 21.32 0.30 -4.53
CA ARG A 145 20.54 -0.79 -5.15
C ARG A 145 19.14 -0.34 -5.56
N ALA A 146 18.43 0.36 -4.67
CA ALA A 146 17.06 0.80 -4.92
C ALA A 146 16.93 1.83 -6.05
N LEU A 147 17.97 2.65 -6.24
CA LEU A 147 18.03 3.71 -7.24
C LEU A 147 18.93 3.37 -8.43
N GLN A 148 19.33 2.11 -8.61
CA GLN A 148 20.24 1.69 -9.68
C GLN A 148 19.69 2.05 -11.09
N ASP A 149 18.36 2.04 -11.26
CA ASP A 149 17.67 2.37 -12.51
C ASP A 149 17.35 3.88 -12.63
N VAL A 150 17.83 4.70 -11.68
CA VAL A 150 17.53 6.13 -11.62
C VAL A 150 18.76 6.93 -12.03
N TYR A 151 18.68 7.52 -13.22
CA TYR A 151 19.71 8.44 -13.71
C TYR A 151 19.83 9.69 -12.82
N GLY A 152 21.06 10.10 -12.53
CA GLY A 152 21.35 11.22 -11.64
C GLY A 152 20.99 10.96 -10.17
N ALA A 153 20.92 9.69 -9.73
CA ALA A 153 20.64 9.34 -8.33
C ALA A 153 21.82 9.58 -7.38
N GLU A 154 23.05 9.68 -7.87
CA GLU A 154 24.26 9.84 -7.05
C GLU A 154 24.19 11.06 -6.11
N ARG A 155 23.58 12.15 -6.58
CA ARG A 155 23.33 13.37 -5.78
C ARG A 155 22.21 13.19 -4.75
N LEU A 156 21.27 12.27 -4.97
CA LEU A 156 20.12 12.03 -4.11
C LEU A 156 20.45 11.05 -2.99
N ILE A 157 21.31 10.07 -3.23
CA ILE A 157 21.67 9.01 -2.27
C ILE A 157 22.11 9.56 -0.89
N PRO A 158 23.04 10.55 -0.80
CA PRO A 158 23.48 11.08 0.49
C PRO A 158 22.38 11.80 1.29
N ILE A 159 21.31 12.23 0.62
CA ILE A 159 20.19 12.96 1.23
C ILE A 159 19.07 11.98 1.60
N LEU A 160 18.71 11.08 0.67
CA LEU A 160 17.61 10.13 0.84
C LEU A 160 17.91 9.06 1.89
N GLY A 161 19.14 8.54 1.96
CA GLY A 161 19.50 7.52 2.95
C GLY A 161 19.23 7.95 4.40
N PRO A 162 19.79 9.07 4.87
CA PRO A 162 19.50 9.61 6.20
C PRO A 162 18.02 9.95 6.40
N ALA A 163 17.35 10.45 5.36
CA ALA A 163 15.92 10.76 5.38
C ALA A 163 15.08 9.52 5.73
N ILE A 164 15.31 8.41 5.03
CA ILE A 164 14.60 7.14 5.24
C ILE A 164 14.83 6.64 6.66
N ASN A 165 16.09 6.59 7.11
CA ASN A 165 16.44 6.12 8.45
C ASN A 165 15.85 6.98 9.57
N SER A 166 15.60 8.27 9.31
CA SER A 166 15.00 9.17 10.30
C SER A 166 13.50 8.90 10.53
N GLY A 167 12.81 8.33 9.54
CA GLY A 167 11.35 8.22 9.52
C GLY A 167 10.62 9.58 9.46
N ARG A 168 11.33 10.70 9.26
CA ARG A 168 10.72 12.04 9.15
C ARG A 168 10.15 12.24 7.76
N ALA A 169 9.13 13.09 7.65
CA ALA A 169 8.51 13.38 6.37
C ALA A 169 9.49 14.02 5.36
N LEU A 170 9.29 13.66 4.09
CA LEU A 170 10.04 14.11 2.93
C LEU A 170 9.23 15.13 2.14
N LEU A 171 9.86 16.23 1.74
CA LEU A 171 9.34 17.14 0.72
C LEU A 171 10.23 17.04 -0.52
N LEU A 172 9.70 16.41 -1.57
CA LEU A 172 10.31 16.32 -2.88
C LEU A 172 9.78 17.48 -3.72
N TYR A 173 10.65 18.39 -4.15
CA TYR A 173 10.23 19.56 -4.92
C TYR A 173 11.12 19.80 -6.12
N GLY A 174 10.58 20.45 -7.15
CA GLY A 174 11.27 20.72 -8.41
C GLY A 174 10.30 20.69 -9.57
N HIS A 175 10.76 21.09 -10.76
CA HIS A 175 9.90 21.17 -11.95
C HIS A 175 9.20 19.85 -12.26
N ALA A 176 8.05 19.93 -12.94
CA ALA A 176 7.35 18.75 -13.46
C ALA A 176 8.29 17.94 -14.37
N GLY A 177 8.13 16.61 -14.38
CA GLY A 177 8.95 15.73 -15.23
C GLY A 177 10.36 15.42 -14.71
N THR A 178 10.72 15.90 -13.51
CA THR A 178 12.02 15.62 -12.86
C THR A 178 12.13 14.25 -12.17
N GLY A 179 11.06 13.45 -12.15
CA GLY A 179 11.09 12.09 -11.60
C GLY A 179 10.84 11.98 -10.09
N LYS A 180 10.31 13.01 -9.43
CA LYS A 180 9.97 13.02 -7.99
C LYS A 180 9.20 11.78 -7.54
N SER A 181 8.05 11.52 -8.15
CA SER A 181 7.17 10.39 -7.81
C SER A 181 7.81 9.04 -8.14
N TYR A 182 8.61 8.99 -9.21
CA TYR A 182 9.36 7.78 -9.61
C TYR A 182 10.43 7.39 -8.59
N VAL A 183 11.12 8.39 -8.01
CA VAL A 183 12.08 8.16 -6.92
C VAL A 183 11.35 7.85 -5.62
N ALA A 184 10.30 8.61 -5.26
CA ALA A 184 9.51 8.37 -4.05
C ALA A 184 9.03 6.92 -3.93
N ALA A 185 8.51 6.35 -5.02
CA ALA A 185 8.06 4.96 -5.05
C ALA A 185 9.21 3.94 -4.87
N ARG A 186 10.43 4.27 -5.30
CA ARG A 186 11.62 3.38 -5.20
C ARG A 186 12.34 3.49 -3.88
N VAL A 187 12.15 4.56 -3.12
CA VAL A 187 12.69 4.72 -1.76
C VAL A 187 12.37 3.50 -0.89
N LEU A 188 11.19 2.90 -1.06
CA LEU A 188 10.80 1.67 -0.37
C LEU A 188 11.68 0.44 -0.72
N ASN A 189 12.13 0.34 -1.97
CA ASN A 189 12.94 -0.80 -2.43
C ASN A 189 14.28 -0.87 -1.71
N ALA A 190 14.74 0.24 -1.11
CA ALA A 190 15.96 0.23 -0.30
C ALA A 190 15.83 -0.71 0.90
N MET A 191 14.63 -0.86 1.46
CA MET A 191 14.44 -1.63 2.69
C MET A 191 14.51 -3.15 2.49
N ASN A 192 14.21 -3.66 1.29
CA ASN A 192 14.28 -5.09 0.93
C ASN A 192 13.65 -6.07 1.96
N THR A 193 12.63 -5.63 2.69
CA THR A 193 11.95 -6.40 3.74
C THR A 193 10.45 -6.49 3.48
N SER A 194 9.79 -7.49 4.06
CA SER A 194 8.33 -7.64 4.07
C SER A 194 7.73 -7.39 5.45
N VAL A 195 6.43 -7.11 5.48
CA VAL A 195 5.68 -6.74 6.69
C VAL A 195 4.37 -7.53 6.79
N PHE A 196 3.91 -7.74 8.00
CA PHE A 196 2.62 -8.32 8.34
C PHE A 196 1.57 -7.23 8.48
N ILE A 197 0.47 -7.38 7.76
CA ILE A 197 -0.68 -6.46 7.74
C ILE A 197 -1.92 -7.26 8.13
N PRO A 198 -2.70 -6.82 9.13
CA PRO A 198 -3.88 -7.57 9.55
C PRO A 198 -5.02 -7.38 8.54
N TYR A 199 -5.91 -8.37 8.43
CA TYR A 199 -7.13 -8.21 7.63
C TYR A 199 -8.00 -7.07 8.17
N ALA A 200 -8.18 -7.04 9.49
CA ALA A 200 -8.94 -6.01 10.19
C ALA A 200 -8.46 -5.86 11.63
N VAL A 201 -8.73 -4.70 12.21
CA VAL A 201 -8.42 -4.34 13.61
C VAL A 201 -9.73 -4.09 14.34
N TYR A 202 -9.85 -4.63 15.55
CA TYR A 202 -10.96 -4.37 16.45
C TYR A 202 -10.61 -3.21 17.39
N ALA A 203 -11.43 -2.16 17.38
CA ALA A 203 -11.24 -0.99 18.23
C ALA A 203 -12.60 -0.46 18.71
N ASP A 204 -12.77 -0.40 20.05
CA ASP A 204 -13.95 0.12 20.75
C ASP A 204 -15.31 -0.28 20.15
N GLY A 205 -15.47 -1.58 19.86
CA GLY A 205 -16.74 -2.12 19.34
C GLY A 205 -16.88 -2.11 17.81
N ASN A 206 -15.89 -1.58 17.08
CA ASN A 206 -15.88 -1.48 15.63
C ASN A 206 -14.80 -2.38 15.02
N ILE A 207 -15.09 -2.93 13.83
CA ILE A 207 -14.14 -3.71 13.03
C ILE A 207 -13.68 -2.85 11.85
N ILE A 208 -12.42 -2.41 11.88
CA ILE A 208 -11.81 -1.56 10.86
C ILE A 208 -11.01 -2.42 9.91
N LYS A 209 -11.42 -2.50 8.65
CA LYS A 209 -10.70 -3.24 7.61
C LYS A 209 -9.44 -2.48 7.21
N VAL A 210 -8.29 -3.15 7.29
CA VAL A 210 -6.97 -2.57 6.95
C VAL A 210 -6.44 -3.15 5.64
N TYR A 211 -6.42 -4.48 5.52
CA TYR A 211 -5.95 -5.13 4.29
C TYR A 211 -6.87 -4.84 3.10
N SER A 212 -6.26 -4.61 1.94
CA SER A 212 -6.92 -4.29 0.68
C SER A 212 -6.01 -4.73 -0.45
N GLU A 213 -6.52 -5.54 -1.40
CA GLU A 213 -5.74 -6.01 -2.54
C GLU A 213 -5.31 -4.87 -3.49
N HIS A 214 -5.97 -3.71 -3.40
CA HIS A 214 -5.58 -2.51 -4.16
C HIS A 214 -4.31 -1.85 -3.61
N HIS A 215 -4.08 -1.91 -2.30
CA HIS A 215 -2.97 -1.23 -1.62
C HIS A 215 -1.88 -2.18 -1.13
N HIS A 216 -2.20 -3.46 -0.94
CA HIS A 216 -1.33 -4.44 -0.31
C HIS A 216 -1.06 -5.59 -1.27
N ARG A 217 0.22 -5.78 -1.59
CA ARG A 217 0.67 -6.91 -2.39
C ARG A 217 1.15 -8.02 -1.48
N ARG A 218 0.42 -9.13 -1.50
CA ARG A 218 0.72 -10.34 -0.72
C ARG A 218 1.93 -11.09 -1.30
N LEU A 219 2.73 -11.68 -0.41
CA LEU A 219 3.94 -12.44 -0.75
C LEU A 219 3.82 -13.94 -0.51
N ASP A 220 2.76 -14.37 0.19
CA ASP A 220 2.57 -15.77 0.53
C ASP A 220 1.24 -16.35 0.03
N ASP A 221 1.30 -17.60 -0.45
CA ASP A 221 0.12 -18.39 -0.84
C ASP A 221 -0.38 -19.29 0.31
N ASN A 222 0.04 -19.02 1.56
CA ASN A 222 -0.25 -19.89 2.71
C ASN A 222 -1.76 -20.03 3.03
N HIS A 223 -2.61 -19.18 2.43
CA HIS A 223 -4.06 -19.32 2.51
C HIS A 223 -4.62 -20.43 1.59
N ALA A 224 -3.91 -20.79 0.51
CA ALA A 224 -4.38 -21.75 -0.49
C ALA A 224 -3.93 -23.20 -0.23
N ARG A 225 -2.97 -23.42 0.68
CA ARG A 225 -2.38 -24.76 0.91
C ARG A 225 -2.84 -25.35 2.24
N LEU A 226 -3.51 -26.50 2.16
CA LEU A 226 -3.92 -27.32 3.30
C LEU A 226 -2.74 -27.88 4.11
N SER A 227 -1.55 -27.96 3.51
CA SER A 227 -0.31 -28.39 4.17
C SER A 227 0.73 -27.27 4.17
N VAL A 228 1.05 -26.77 5.36
CA VAL A 228 2.11 -25.78 5.60
C VAL A 228 3.21 -26.46 6.41
N LYS A 229 4.48 -26.34 5.99
CA LYS A 229 5.63 -26.75 6.82
C LYS A 229 5.59 -25.97 8.13
N LEU A 230 5.77 -26.65 9.27
CA LEU A 230 5.65 -26.08 10.63
C LEU A 230 6.44 -24.76 10.81
N GLU A 231 7.59 -24.64 10.15
CA GLU A 231 8.49 -23.46 10.15
C GLU A 231 7.91 -22.21 9.48
N ARG A 232 6.82 -22.31 8.74
CA ARG A 232 6.16 -21.18 8.04
C ARG A 232 4.75 -20.89 8.54
N HIS A 233 4.38 -21.49 9.67
CA HIS A 233 3.07 -21.28 10.28
C HIS A 233 3.09 -20.00 11.12
N TYR A 234 2.19 -19.09 10.83
CA TYR A 234 1.98 -17.86 11.59
C TYR A 234 0.48 -17.56 11.66
N ASP A 235 0.10 -16.63 12.52
CA ASP A 235 -1.29 -16.22 12.67
C ASP A 235 -1.87 -15.72 11.34
N LYS A 236 -2.86 -16.45 10.82
CA LYS A 236 -3.48 -16.18 9.51
C LYS A 236 -4.41 -14.95 9.50
N ARG A 237 -4.69 -14.34 10.67
CA ARG A 237 -5.34 -13.02 10.75
C ARG A 237 -4.42 -11.92 10.18
N TRP A 238 -3.13 -12.21 10.07
CA TRP A 238 -2.11 -11.39 9.43
C TRP A 238 -1.83 -11.87 8.01
N VAL A 239 -1.39 -10.95 7.17
CA VAL A 239 -0.99 -11.21 5.79
C VAL A 239 0.43 -10.72 5.59
N LEU A 240 1.32 -11.59 5.10
CA LEU A 240 2.67 -11.20 4.72
C LEU A 240 2.65 -10.46 3.38
N CYS A 241 3.05 -9.19 3.40
CA CYS A 241 3.00 -8.27 2.26
C CYS A 241 4.35 -7.62 1.98
N GLU A 242 4.49 -7.12 0.75
CA GLU A 242 5.45 -6.05 0.46
C GLU A 242 5.10 -4.83 1.32
N ARG A 243 6.10 -4.01 1.67
CA ARG A 243 5.83 -2.75 2.38
C ARG A 243 4.83 -1.90 1.56
N PRO A 244 3.75 -1.37 2.18
CA PRO A 244 2.74 -0.62 1.46
C PRO A 244 3.33 0.57 0.70
N ASN A 245 2.93 0.72 -0.57
CA ASN A 245 3.25 1.89 -1.38
C ASN A 245 1.96 2.55 -1.83
N ILE A 246 1.48 3.52 -1.06
CA ILE A 246 0.24 4.23 -1.34
C ILE A 246 0.58 5.61 -1.88
N GLN A 247 0.10 5.93 -3.08
CA GLN A 247 0.29 7.23 -3.71
C GLN A 247 -1.08 7.82 -4.03
N VAL A 248 -1.26 9.10 -3.70
CA VAL A 248 -2.48 9.88 -3.92
C VAL A 248 -2.12 11.27 -4.42
N GLY A 249 -2.86 11.78 -5.40
CA GLY A 249 -2.61 13.06 -6.05
C GLY A 249 -3.67 14.13 -5.74
N GLY A 250 -4.24 14.73 -6.78
CA GLY A 250 -5.28 15.76 -6.67
C GLY A 250 -6.63 15.25 -6.20
N GLU A 251 -6.85 13.94 -6.24
CA GLU A 251 -8.06 13.24 -5.79
C GLU A 251 -8.13 13.03 -4.28
N LEU A 252 -7.07 13.38 -3.53
CA LEU A 252 -7.06 13.28 -2.08
C LEU A 252 -8.18 14.14 -1.48
N THR A 253 -8.96 13.56 -0.56
CA THR A 253 -9.94 14.26 0.27
C THR A 253 -9.64 14.07 1.75
N MET A 254 -10.15 14.96 2.62
CA MET A 254 -9.93 14.84 4.07
C MET A 254 -10.61 13.59 4.65
N GLU A 255 -11.70 13.14 4.04
CA GLU A 255 -12.41 11.92 4.43
C GLU A 255 -11.52 10.69 4.28
N MET A 256 -10.67 10.61 3.26
CA MET A 256 -9.71 9.51 3.08
C MET A 256 -8.68 9.41 4.21
N LEU A 257 -8.54 10.46 5.02
CA LEU A 257 -7.64 10.53 6.18
C LEU A 257 -8.35 10.19 7.50
N GLU A 258 -9.64 9.87 7.47
CA GLU A 258 -10.43 9.42 8.61
C GLU A 258 -10.97 8.00 8.39
N VAL A 259 -11.43 7.36 9.46
CA VAL A 259 -12.07 6.03 9.37
C VAL A 259 -13.39 6.19 8.62
N ASN A 260 -13.42 5.66 7.39
CA ASN A 260 -14.56 5.84 6.50
C ASN A 260 -15.61 4.77 6.73
N HIS A 261 -16.87 5.22 6.70
CA HIS A 261 -18.04 4.38 6.67
C HIS A 261 -18.76 4.57 5.34
N SER A 262 -18.74 3.55 4.50
CA SER A 262 -19.67 3.56 3.36
C SER A 262 -21.04 3.19 3.89
N GLU A 263 -22.01 4.10 3.86
CA GLU A 263 -23.41 3.83 4.26
C GLU A 263 -24.03 2.64 3.52
N HIS A 264 -23.56 2.38 2.30
CA HIS A 264 -24.02 1.29 1.45
C HIS A 264 -23.41 -0.06 1.89
N ASN A 265 -22.14 -0.07 2.28
CA ASN A 265 -21.43 -1.30 2.60
C ASN A 265 -21.32 -1.59 4.09
N ARG A 266 -21.60 -0.62 4.99
CA ARG A 266 -21.53 -0.75 6.47
C ARG A 266 -20.25 -1.42 7.00
N ILE A 267 -19.16 -1.22 6.27
CA ILE A 267 -17.83 -1.70 6.63
C ILE A 267 -16.99 -0.46 6.91
N TRP A 268 -16.34 -0.46 8.06
CA TRP A 268 -15.36 0.57 8.41
C TRP A 268 -14.06 0.28 7.68
N ILE A 269 -13.55 1.28 6.96
CA ILE A 269 -12.30 1.19 6.20
C ILE A 269 -11.26 2.07 6.87
N ALA A 270 -10.06 1.52 7.07
CA ALA A 270 -8.93 2.24 7.61
C ALA A 270 -8.55 3.44 6.72
N PRO A 271 -8.13 4.58 7.28
CA PRO A 271 -7.64 5.70 6.50
C PRO A 271 -6.30 5.38 5.83
N LEU A 272 -5.92 6.19 4.84
CA LEU A 272 -4.71 5.97 4.02
C LEU A 272 -3.44 5.81 4.86
N GLN A 273 -3.26 6.62 5.91
CA GLN A 273 -2.10 6.52 6.79
C GLN A 273 -2.04 5.22 7.59
N MET A 274 -3.20 4.70 8.02
CA MET A 274 -3.26 3.43 8.75
C MET A 274 -2.99 2.24 7.81
N MET A 275 -3.45 2.32 6.56
CA MET A 275 -3.11 1.35 5.51
C MET A 275 -1.63 1.44 5.09
N ALA A 276 -1.04 2.63 5.09
CA ALA A 276 0.36 2.84 4.72
C ALA A 276 1.38 2.53 5.83
N ASN A 277 0.94 2.09 7.02
CA ASN A 277 1.83 1.77 8.13
C ASN A 277 2.91 0.75 7.74
N ASN A 278 4.13 0.97 8.23
CA ASN A 278 5.36 0.27 7.85
C ASN A 278 5.72 0.38 6.36
N GLY A 279 5.15 1.33 5.62
CA GLY A 279 5.43 1.59 4.22
C GLY A 279 5.68 3.07 3.95
N ILE A 280 5.23 3.53 2.77
CA ILE A 280 5.27 4.93 2.36
C ILE A 280 3.87 5.41 1.96
N LEU A 281 3.55 6.64 2.34
CA LEU A 281 2.41 7.38 1.82
C LEU A 281 2.94 8.58 1.03
N VAL A 282 2.69 8.62 -0.27
CA VAL A 282 3.11 9.69 -1.17
C VAL A 282 1.92 10.57 -1.52
N ILE A 283 2.00 11.85 -1.17
CA ILE A 283 1.04 12.88 -1.57
C ILE A 283 1.66 13.65 -2.75
N ASP A 284 1.19 13.36 -3.95
CA ASP A 284 1.67 13.99 -5.18
C ASP A 284 0.92 15.28 -5.50
N ASP A 285 1.56 16.15 -6.27
CA ASP A 285 1.02 17.45 -6.68
C ASP A 285 0.45 18.28 -5.51
N LEU A 286 1.17 18.33 -4.39
CA LEU A 286 0.78 19.11 -3.22
C LEU A 286 0.58 20.59 -3.62
N GLY A 287 -0.62 21.11 -3.34
CA GLY A 287 -1.09 22.43 -3.77
C GLY A 287 -2.12 22.42 -4.89
N ARG A 288 -2.47 21.24 -5.42
CA ARG A 288 -3.49 21.07 -6.48
C ARG A 288 -4.74 20.32 -6.00
N GLN A 289 -4.83 20.07 -4.71
CA GLN A 289 -5.98 19.41 -4.08
C GLN A 289 -7.15 20.38 -3.90
N PRO A 290 -8.40 19.88 -3.80
CA PRO A 290 -9.57 20.72 -3.55
C PRO A 290 -9.53 21.43 -2.19
N MET A 291 -8.85 20.85 -1.21
CA MET A 291 -8.65 21.46 0.10
C MET A 291 -7.35 22.27 0.20
N PRO A 292 -7.29 23.26 1.10
CA PRO A 292 -6.06 23.98 1.41
C PRO A 292 -4.93 23.07 1.91
N VAL A 293 -3.69 23.36 1.50
CA VAL A 293 -2.48 22.58 1.86
C VAL A 293 -2.24 22.58 3.37
N ASP A 294 -2.48 23.70 4.03
CA ASP A 294 -2.38 23.85 5.48
C ASP A 294 -3.32 22.90 6.22
N ALA A 295 -4.53 22.64 5.70
CA ALA A 295 -5.45 21.66 6.30
C ALA A 295 -4.85 20.24 6.27
N ILE A 296 -4.27 19.83 5.13
CA ILE A 296 -3.61 18.52 4.98
C ILE A 296 -2.41 18.41 5.94
N LEU A 297 -1.56 19.44 5.96
CA LEU A 297 -0.37 19.43 6.80
C LEU A 297 -0.74 19.47 8.30
N ASN A 298 -1.75 20.25 8.68
CA ASN A 298 -2.23 20.34 10.06
C ASN A 298 -2.69 18.99 10.61
N ARG A 299 -3.32 18.18 9.76
CA ARG A 299 -3.81 16.84 10.12
C ARG A 299 -2.70 15.90 10.58
N TRP A 300 -1.47 16.09 10.09
CA TRP A 300 -0.33 15.22 10.39
C TRP A 300 0.76 15.86 11.26
N ILE A 301 0.58 17.09 11.77
CA ILE A 301 1.54 17.69 12.71
C ILE A 301 1.81 16.76 13.89
N VAL A 302 0.74 16.35 14.59
CA VAL A 302 0.84 15.53 15.80
C VAL A 302 1.31 14.11 15.45
N PRO A 303 0.74 13.42 14.44
CA PRO A 303 1.23 12.11 14.03
C PRO A 303 2.70 12.04 13.61
N MET A 304 3.20 13.06 12.92
CA MET A 304 4.61 13.11 12.51
C MET A 304 5.59 13.36 13.66
N GLU A 305 5.13 14.00 14.74
CA GLU A 305 5.96 14.31 15.90
C GLU A 305 5.99 13.15 16.90
N TYR A 306 4.83 12.54 17.15
CA TYR A 306 4.67 11.54 18.22
C TYR A 306 4.48 10.10 17.74
N PHE A 307 4.44 9.87 16.42
CA PHE A 307 4.30 8.54 15.80
C PHE A 307 3.03 7.78 16.19
N PHE A 308 1.97 8.51 16.53
CA PHE A 308 0.62 7.98 16.70
C PHE A 308 -0.41 8.93 16.11
N ASP A 309 -1.52 8.38 15.65
CA ASP A 309 -2.62 9.15 15.08
C ASP A 309 -3.89 8.95 15.91
N HIS A 310 -4.64 10.03 16.09
CA HIS A 310 -5.96 9.99 16.70
C HIS A 310 -7.00 9.97 15.60
N LEU A 311 -7.76 8.89 15.54
CA LEU A 311 -8.83 8.71 14.55
C LEU A 311 -10.18 8.83 15.23
N ALA A 312 -11.04 9.65 14.65
CA ALA A 312 -12.43 9.70 15.08
C ALA A 312 -13.19 8.50 14.49
N LEU A 313 -13.89 7.78 15.36
CA LEU A 313 -14.86 6.79 14.96
C LEU A 313 -16.22 7.47 14.79
N PRO A 314 -17.04 7.12 13.79
CA PRO A 314 -18.33 7.77 13.59
C PRO A 314 -19.37 7.56 14.69
N ASN A 315 -19.11 6.68 15.66
CA ASN A 315 -19.86 6.60 16.91
C ASN A 315 -19.48 7.69 17.93
N GLY A 316 -18.60 8.63 17.56
CA GLY A 316 -18.11 9.75 18.40
C GLY A 316 -16.93 9.39 19.29
N GLN A 317 -16.46 8.14 19.29
CA GLN A 317 -15.28 7.73 20.04
C GLN A 317 -14.00 8.13 19.29
N GLN A 318 -12.88 8.14 20.02
CA GLN A 318 -11.57 8.37 19.44
C GLN A 318 -10.66 7.21 19.80
N ILE A 319 -9.95 6.71 18.79
CA ILE A 319 -8.94 5.67 18.96
C ILE A 319 -7.57 6.24 18.66
N THR A 320 -6.55 5.66 19.28
CA THR A 320 -5.16 5.99 18.99
C THR A 320 -4.51 4.82 18.27
N VAL A 321 -3.96 5.07 17.09
CA VAL A 321 -3.32 4.05 16.25
C VAL A 321 -1.85 4.42 16.03
N PRO A 322 -0.96 3.44 15.80
CA PRO A 322 0.43 3.73 15.44
C PRO A 322 0.50 4.49 14.10
N PHE A 323 1.48 5.40 13.99
CA PHE A 323 1.81 6.14 12.76
C PHE A 323 3.29 5.85 12.40
N MET A 324 3.54 4.64 11.89
CA MET A 324 4.87 4.09 11.61
C MET A 324 5.13 4.01 10.10
N LEU A 325 4.90 5.12 9.39
CA LEU A 325 5.06 5.21 7.93
C LEU A 325 6.04 6.32 7.54
N THR A 326 6.62 6.20 6.35
CA THR A 326 7.36 7.31 5.73
C THR A 326 6.39 8.18 4.93
N LEU A 327 6.23 9.44 5.32
CA LEU A 327 5.36 10.38 4.60
C LEU A 327 6.19 11.17 3.59
N ALA A 328 5.76 11.19 2.33
CA ALA A 328 6.45 11.94 1.28
C ALA A 328 5.47 12.87 0.55
N PHE A 329 5.80 14.14 0.47
CA PHE A 329 5.07 15.15 -0.29
C PHE A 329 5.85 15.46 -1.57
N SER A 330 5.19 15.44 -2.71
CA SER A 330 5.75 15.87 -3.99
C SER A 330 5.04 17.14 -4.45
N SER A 331 5.79 18.16 -4.86
CA SER A 331 5.22 19.38 -5.41
C SER A 331 6.06 19.94 -6.54
N ASN A 332 5.40 20.61 -7.49
CA ASN A 332 6.04 21.38 -8.54
C ASN A 332 6.35 22.83 -8.11
N LEU A 333 5.88 23.22 -6.93
CA LEU A 333 6.05 24.55 -6.37
C LEU A 333 7.30 24.61 -5.46
N PRO A 334 7.97 25.78 -5.38
CA PRO A 334 9.03 25.95 -4.40
C PRO A 334 8.47 25.87 -2.96
N PRO A 335 9.25 25.40 -1.97
CA PRO A 335 8.75 25.22 -0.60
C PRO A 335 8.10 26.46 0.01
N SER A 336 8.62 27.66 -0.31
CA SER A 336 8.11 28.94 0.20
C SER A 336 6.70 29.29 -0.26
N SER A 337 6.21 28.72 -1.37
CA SER A 337 4.84 28.92 -1.85
C SER A 337 3.89 27.80 -1.42
N ILE A 338 4.41 26.74 -0.79
CA ILE A 338 3.60 25.60 -0.32
C ILE A 338 3.07 25.89 1.09
N ALA A 339 3.93 26.34 2.00
CA ALA A 339 3.59 26.56 3.39
C ALA A 339 4.53 27.57 4.05
N ASP A 340 4.15 28.06 5.24
CA ASP A 340 4.96 28.99 6.01
C ASP A 340 6.25 28.33 6.57
N PRO A 341 7.24 29.12 7.03
CA PRO A 341 8.48 28.59 7.60
C PRO A 341 8.30 27.75 8.88
N ALA A 342 7.21 27.92 9.63
CA ALA A 342 6.93 27.08 10.80
C ALA A 342 6.50 25.67 10.40
N PHE A 343 5.68 25.53 9.36
CA PHE A 343 5.31 24.23 8.79
C PHE A 343 6.48 23.56 8.09
N LEU A 344 7.23 24.30 7.28
CA LEU A 344 8.40 23.76 6.60
C LEU A 344 9.44 23.21 7.59
N ARG A 345 9.54 23.73 8.81
CA ARG A 345 10.42 23.18 9.85
C ARG A 345 10.02 21.77 10.31
N ARG A 346 8.73 21.41 10.21
CA ARG A 346 8.20 20.09 10.57
C ARG A 346 8.37 19.07 9.46
N LEU A 347 8.42 19.53 8.21
CA LEU A 347 8.84 18.71 7.06
C LEU A 347 10.36 18.48 7.15
N GLY A 348 10.74 17.31 7.67
CA GLY A 348 12.10 16.99 8.08
C GLY A 348 13.13 17.22 6.99
N TYR A 349 12.99 16.53 5.85
CA TYR A 349 13.95 16.59 4.75
C TYR A 349 13.33 17.21 3.50
N LYS A 350 14.07 18.10 2.85
CA LYS A 350 13.65 18.78 1.62
C LYS A 350 14.64 18.41 0.53
N VAL A 351 14.16 17.73 -0.50
CA VAL A 351 14.97 17.19 -1.58
C VAL A 351 14.59 17.90 -2.87
N GLU A 352 15.53 18.67 -3.40
CA GLU A 352 15.37 19.37 -4.67
C GLU A 352 15.69 18.42 -5.83
N PHE A 353 14.74 18.29 -6.75
CA PHE A 353 14.90 17.57 -8.00
C PHE A 353 15.21 18.56 -9.11
N ARG A 354 16.43 18.45 -9.63
CA ARG A 354 16.94 19.27 -10.73
C ARG A 354 16.95 18.47 -12.03
N PRO A 355 16.99 19.16 -13.19
CA PRO A 355 17.32 18.53 -14.46
C PRO A 355 18.56 17.63 -14.38
N LEU A 356 18.65 16.65 -15.28
CA LEU A 356 19.80 15.77 -15.40
C LEU A 356 21.01 16.52 -15.93
N GLU A 357 22.19 15.97 -15.65
CA GLU A 357 23.39 16.37 -16.38
C GLU A 357 23.38 15.74 -17.78
N HIS A 358 24.18 16.31 -18.69
CA HIS A 358 24.22 15.89 -20.09
C HIS A 358 24.51 14.37 -20.24
N SER A 359 25.49 13.85 -19.51
CA SER A 359 25.86 12.42 -19.53
C SER A 359 24.71 11.50 -19.14
N ASP A 360 24.04 11.81 -18.03
CA ASP A 360 22.90 11.05 -17.52
C ASP A 360 21.70 11.10 -18.49
N TYR A 361 21.45 12.26 -19.08
CA TYR A 361 20.36 12.46 -20.03
C TYR A 361 20.54 11.63 -21.31
N VAL A 362 21.77 11.64 -21.87
CA VAL A 362 22.11 10.83 -23.04
C VAL A 362 22.05 9.33 -22.72
N ALA A 363 22.51 8.91 -21.56
CA ALA A 363 22.43 7.53 -21.13
C ALA A 363 20.96 7.07 -21.00
N LEU A 364 20.09 7.90 -20.43
CA LEU A 364 18.65 7.65 -20.33
C LEU A 364 17.98 7.56 -21.71
N LEU A 365 18.34 8.44 -22.65
CA LEU A 365 17.82 8.41 -24.02
C LEU A 365 18.14 7.09 -24.71
N ASN A 366 19.41 6.67 -24.65
CA ASN A 366 19.86 5.43 -25.27
C ASN A 366 19.16 4.20 -24.66
N GLU A 367 19.01 4.17 -23.34
CA GLU A 367 18.32 3.07 -22.66
C GLU A 367 16.82 3.04 -23.01
N THR A 368 16.19 4.20 -23.06
CA THR A 368 14.78 4.33 -23.44
C THR A 368 14.54 3.90 -24.89
N ALA A 369 15.46 4.22 -25.80
CA ALA A 369 15.41 3.77 -27.20
C ALA A 369 15.49 2.25 -27.30
N LYS A 370 16.44 1.61 -26.58
CA LYS A 370 16.55 0.15 -26.51
C LYS A 370 15.27 -0.50 -25.97
N LEU A 371 14.71 0.02 -24.89
CA LEU A 371 13.46 -0.49 -24.29
C LEU A 371 12.26 -0.38 -25.25
N LYS A 372 12.24 0.65 -26.09
CA LYS A 372 11.22 0.85 -27.14
C LYS A 372 11.54 0.15 -28.46
N GLN A 373 12.67 -0.56 -28.54
CA GLN A 373 13.17 -1.23 -29.77
C GLN A 373 13.35 -0.25 -30.94
N LEU A 374 13.84 0.96 -30.64
CA LEU A 374 14.15 2.00 -31.62
C LEU A 374 15.66 2.08 -31.85
N SER A 375 16.06 2.18 -33.12
CA SER A 375 17.41 2.56 -33.52
C SER A 375 17.51 4.08 -33.61
N LEU A 376 18.65 4.62 -33.22
CA LEU A 376 18.93 6.05 -33.24
C LEU A 376 19.94 6.36 -34.34
N GLU A 377 19.62 7.33 -35.22
CA GLU A 377 20.53 7.79 -36.27
C GLU A 377 21.81 8.40 -35.66
N ASP A 378 22.93 8.25 -36.37
CA ASP A 378 24.18 8.95 -36.03
C ASP A 378 23.94 10.49 -36.03
N GLY A 379 24.30 11.16 -34.94
CA GLY A 379 24.08 12.62 -34.79
C GLY A 379 22.71 13.02 -34.23
N ILE A 380 21.84 12.06 -33.88
CA ILE A 380 20.54 12.37 -33.24
C ILE A 380 20.72 13.10 -31.91
N ILE A 381 21.80 12.77 -31.17
CA ILE A 381 22.11 13.39 -29.88
C ILE A 381 22.42 14.87 -30.08
N ASP A 382 23.23 15.21 -31.09
CA ASP A 382 23.57 16.60 -31.40
C ASP A 382 22.32 17.40 -31.81
N THR A 383 21.44 16.77 -32.60
CA THR A 383 20.14 17.36 -32.96
C THR A 383 19.30 17.64 -31.72
N LEU A 384 19.18 16.68 -30.81
CA LEU A 384 18.45 16.85 -29.55
C LEU A 384 19.05 17.96 -28.68
N MET A 385 20.38 18.01 -28.57
CA MET A 385 21.07 19.06 -27.81
C MET A 385 20.87 20.45 -28.42
N GLY A 386 20.82 20.54 -29.75
CA GLY A 386 20.44 21.76 -30.48
C GLY A 386 19.04 22.23 -30.07
N LEU A 387 18.05 21.34 -30.11
CA LEU A 387 16.66 21.65 -29.74
C LEU A 387 16.53 22.13 -28.29
N HIS A 388 17.23 21.50 -27.35
CA HIS A 388 17.29 21.96 -25.95
C HIS A 388 17.88 23.37 -25.83
N SER A 389 18.95 23.65 -26.58
CA SER A 389 19.65 24.93 -26.55
C SER A 389 18.81 26.07 -27.16
N GLU A 390 18.16 25.80 -28.30
CA GLU A 390 17.31 26.77 -29.01
C GLU A 390 16.05 27.12 -28.21
N SER A 391 15.45 26.13 -27.56
CA SER A 391 14.21 26.30 -26.79
C SER A 391 14.42 26.72 -25.32
N GLY A 392 15.67 26.68 -24.84
CA GLY A 392 16.01 26.90 -23.43
C GLY A 392 15.43 25.86 -22.46
N LYS A 393 14.96 24.70 -22.97
CA LYS A 393 14.38 23.63 -22.13
C LYS A 393 15.50 22.82 -21.48
N ALA A 394 15.45 22.64 -20.17
CA ALA A 394 16.41 21.83 -19.45
C ALA A 394 16.24 20.32 -19.71
N PHE A 395 17.25 19.53 -19.31
CA PHE A 395 17.30 18.07 -19.50
C PHE A 395 16.39 17.32 -18.51
N TYR A 396 15.08 17.38 -18.72
CA TYR A 396 14.10 16.70 -17.86
C TYR A 396 14.03 15.20 -18.17
N PRO A 397 14.13 14.31 -17.16
CA PRO A 397 14.04 12.85 -17.32
C PRO A 397 12.79 12.33 -18.04
N CYS A 398 11.68 13.06 -18.03
CA CYS A 398 10.47 12.64 -18.75
C CYS A 398 10.60 12.73 -20.28
N LEU A 399 11.40 13.68 -20.77
CA LEU A 399 11.45 14.02 -22.20
C LEU A 399 11.90 12.86 -23.09
N PRO A 400 12.94 12.07 -22.76
CA PRO A 400 13.35 10.95 -23.61
C PRO A 400 12.22 9.93 -23.82
N LYS A 401 11.44 9.64 -22.78
CA LYS A 401 10.32 8.70 -22.85
C LYS A 401 9.20 9.24 -23.74
N ASP A 402 8.87 10.51 -23.58
CA ASP A 402 7.78 11.17 -24.28
C ASP A 402 8.14 11.41 -25.74
N LEU A 403 9.31 12.00 -26.01
CA LEU A 403 9.82 12.25 -27.36
C LEU A 403 9.96 10.96 -28.16
N LEU A 404 10.61 9.92 -27.62
CA LEU A 404 10.71 8.62 -28.31
C LEU A 404 9.36 7.90 -28.39
N GLY A 405 8.41 8.20 -27.51
CA GLY A 405 7.02 7.77 -27.64
C GLY A 405 6.38 8.35 -28.89
N ILE A 406 6.41 9.67 -29.03
CA ILE A 406 5.87 10.39 -30.18
C ILE A 406 6.60 9.98 -31.47
N SER A 407 7.94 9.89 -31.45
CA SER A 407 8.71 9.43 -32.62
C SER A 407 8.29 8.05 -33.10
N ARG A 408 8.04 7.11 -32.17
CA ARG A 408 7.54 5.77 -32.52
C ARG A 408 6.14 5.85 -33.13
N ASP A 409 5.27 6.68 -32.59
CA ASP A 409 3.90 6.82 -33.08
C ASP A 409 3.89 7.44 -34.50
N ILE A 410 4.78 8.39 -34.79
CA ILE A 410 5.04 8.93 -36.15
C ILE A 410 5.52 7.81 -37.09
N LEU A 411 6.53 7.05 -36.68
CA LEU A 411 7.10 5.95 -37.49
C LEU A 411 6.07 4.87 -37.82
N LEU A 412 5.22 4.50 -36.85
CA LEU A 412 4.14 3.54 -37.06
C LEU A 412 3.10 4.05 -38.06
N PHE A 413 2.77 5.34 -38.00
CA PHE A 413 1.85 5.96 -38.95
C PHE A 413 2.41 6.03 -40.38
N GLU A 414 3.72 6.26 -40.51
CA GLU A 414 4.40 6.47 -41.81
C GLU A 414 4.90 5.19 -42.50
N GLY A 415 4.56 4.02 -41.97
CA GLY A 415 4.81 2.74 -42.64
C GLY A 415 5.84 1.82 -41.97
N GLY A 416 6.15 2.02 -40.69
CA GLY A 416 6.74 0.98 -39.84
C GLY A 416 8.26 0.94 -39.75
N GLY A 417 8.94 2.08 -39.87
CA GLY A 417 10.38 2.18 -39.57
C GLY A 417 10.66 2.03 -38.07
N SER A 418 11.86 1.58 -37.71
CA SER A 418 12.34 1.52 -36.32
C SER A 418 13.46 2.52 -36.03
N GLU A 419 13.88 3.29 -37.03
CA GLU A 419 14.98 4.25 -36.93
C GLU A 419 14.44 5.67 -36.72
N VAL A 420 14.91 6.34 -35.66
CA VAL A 420 14.55 7.72 -35.36
C VAL A 420 15.57 8.65 -36.00
N HIS A 421 15.14 9.29 -37.09
CA HIS A 421 15.91 10.31 -37.79
C HIS A 421 15.74 11.71 -37.18
N ALA A 422 16.65 12.62 -37.52
CA ALA A 422 16.61 14.02 -37.07
C ALA A 422 15.25 14.71 -37.33
N ASP A 423 14.65 14.49 -38.51
CA ASP A 423 13.36 15.12 -38.87
C ASP A 423 12.18 14.60 -38.04
N ILE A 424 12.20 13.30 -37.69
CA ILE A 424 11.19 12.70 -36.83
C ILE A 424 11.31 13.26 -35.42
N LEU A 425 12.54 13.40 -34.91
CA LEU A 425 12.77 13.96 -33.59
C LEU A 425 12.34 15.43 -33.50
N ARG A 426 12.62 16.25 -34.53
CA ARG A 426 12.16 17.64 -34.59
C ARG A 426 10.63 17.72 -34.57
N ARG A 427 9.96 16.89 -35.37
CA ARG A 427 8.49 16.81 -35.36
C ARG A 427 7.95 16.36 -34.02
N ALA A 428 8.58 15.36 -33.38
CA ALA A 428 8.19 14.92 -32.05
C ALA A 428 8.35 16.04 -31.01
N TRP A 429 9.41 16.85 -31.13
CA TRP A 429 9.64 18.02 -30.28
C TRP A 429 8.56 19.08 -30.46
N GLU A 430 8.25 19.47 -31.69
CA GLU A 430 7.19 20.44 -32.02
C GLU A 430 5.79 19.98 -31.60
N LEU A 431 5.51 18.67 -31.66
CA LEU A 431 4.24 18.11 -31.21
C LEU A 431 4.13 18.05 -29.68
N TYR A 432 5.25 17.85 -28.99
CA TYR A 432 5.26 17.76 -27.52
C TYR A 432 5.18 19.13 -26.86
N PHE A 433 5.94 20.10 -27.35
CA PHE A 433 5.93 21.45 -26.81
C PHE A 433 4.95 22.31 -27.59
N THR A 434 3.94 22.84 -26.91
CA THR A 434 3.05 23.84 -27.50
C THR A 434 3.87 25.08 -27.88
N VAL A 435 3.59 25.63 -29.06
CA VAL A 435 4.00 26.99 -29.39
C VAL A 435 3.10 27.91 -28.58
N ASP A 436 3.56 28.30 -27.40
CA ASP A 436 2.94 29.40 -26.67
C ASP A 436 3.34 30.68 -27.42
N GLU A 437 2.41 31.26 -28.19
CA GLU A 437 2.54 32.61 -28.76
C GLU A 437 2.56 33.69 -27.66
#